data_AF-A0A2E1XLV9-F1
#
_entry.id   AF-A0A2E1XLV9-F1
#
_cell.length_a   1.000
_cell.length_b   1.000
_cell.length_c   1.000
_cell.angle_alpha   90.00
_cell.angle_beta   90.00
_cell.angle_gamma   90.00
#
_symmetry.space_group_name_H-M   'P 1'
#
loop_
_entity.id
_entity.type
_entity.pdbx_description
1 polymer ?
#
loop_
_entity_poly.entity_id
_entity_poly.type
_entity_poly.pdbx_seq_one_letter_code
_entity_poly.pdbx_strand_id
1 'polypeptide(L)'
;MSRANQRWKSDYSDIKAFYDAMVPELGRVLDYLNQFDLEGLTPEQKNLFHLSLSLAEIADAVEAFRESAVPYAFSPEKFRPVE
;
A
#
# COMPACT_ATOMS: atom_id res chain seq x y z
N MET A 1 13.61 6.95 -4.44
CA MET A 1 12.22 7.43 -4.60
C MET A 1 11.39 6.85 -3.47
N SER A 2 10.52 7.61 -2.82
CA SER A 2 9.63 7.09 -1.76
C SER A 2 8.50 6.23 -2.37
N ARG A 3 7.97 5.28 -1.60
CA ARG A 3 6.83 4.43 -2.02
C ARG A 3 5.60 5.26 -2.41
N ALA A 4 5.34 6.34 -1.67
CA ALA A 4 4.30 7.31 -2.01
C ALA A 4 4.47 7.93 -3.41
N ASN A 5 5.71 8.27 -3.80
CA ASN A 5 5.99 8.84 -5.12
C ASN A 5 5.83 7.79 -6.24
N GLN A 6 6.13 6.52 -5.97
CA GLN A 6 5.84 5.43 -6.91
C GLN A 6 4.33 5.27 -7.10
N ARG A 7 3.55 5.23 -6.02
CA ARG A 7 2.08 5.16 -6.08
C ARG A 7 1.47 6.31 -6.89
N TRP A 8 1.90 7.55 -6.65
CA TRP A 8 1.35 8.72 -7.37
C TRP A 8 1.62 8.70 -8.87
N LYS A 9 2.67 7.99 -9.31
CA LYS A 9 3.03 7.83 -10.72
C LYS A 9 2.44 6.59 -11.37
N SER A 10 1.90 5.66 -10.58
CA SER A 10 1.22 4.47 -11.09
C SER A 10 -0.11 4.84 -11.74
N ASP A 11 -0.48 4.09 -12.77
CA ASP A 11 -1.80 4.19 -13.37
C ASP A 11 -2.86 3.75 -12.36
N TYR A 12 -3.95 4.50 -12.25
CA TYR A 12 -5.04 4.17 -11.32
C TYR A 12 -5.68 2.80 -11.65
N SER A 13 -5.73 2.40 -12.91
CA SER A 13 -6.26 1.08 -13.31
C SER A 13 -5.41 -0.07 -12.77
N ASP A 14 -4.08 0.08 -12.72
CA ASP A 14 -3.18 -0.90 -12.13
C ASP A 14 -3.38 -0.99 -10.61
N ILE A 15 -3.51 0.17 -9.94
CA ILE A 15 -3.82 0.24 -8.50
C ILE A 15 -5.13 -0.47 -8.22
N LYS A 16 -6.16 -0.18 -9.01
CA LYS A 16 -7.47 -0.80 -8.86
C LYS A 16 -7.43 -2.31 -9.12
N ALA A 17 -6.73 -2.76 -10.15
CA ALA A 17 -6.61 -4.18 -10.47
C ALA A 17 -5.92 -4.95 -9.34
N PHE A 18 -4.86 -4.39 -8.75
CA PHE A 18 -4.21 -4.97 -7.57
C PHE A 18 -5.13 -5.00 -6.35
N TYR A 19 -5.85 -3.91 -6.07
CA TYR A 19 -6.81 -3.83 -4.97
C TYR A 19 -7.90 -4.90 -5.11
N ASP A 20 -8.55 -4.98 -6.29
CA ASP A 20 -9.63 -5.92 -6.56
C ASP A 20 -9.17 -7.39 -6.38
N ALA A 21 -7.91 -7.68 -6.67
CA ALA A 21 -7.32 -9.01 -6.51
C ALA A 21 -6.94 -9.33 -5.05
N MET A 22 -6.43 -8.37 -4.29
CA MET A 22 -5.87 -8.62 -2.95
C MET A 22 -6.89 -8.48 -1.81
N VAL A 23 -7.88 -7.60 -1.93
CA VAL A 23 -8.86 -7.35 -0.85
C VAL A 23 -9.61 -8.62 -0.42
N PRO A 24 -10.12 -9.46 -1.34
CA PRO A 24 -10.82 -10.69 -0.96
C PRO A 24 -9.90 -11.67 -0.20
N GLU A 25 -8.60 -11.64 -0.49
CA GLU A 25 -7.60 -12.54 0.08
C GLU A 25 -7.01 -12.04 1.41
N LEU A 26 -7.21 -10.76 1.74
CA LEU A 26 -6.54 -10.12 2.88
C LEU A 26 -6.78 -10.87 4.20
N GLY A 27 -8.02 -11.29 4.46
CA GLY A 27 -8.35 -12.05 5.68
C GLY A 27 -7.52 -13.33 5.79
N ARG A 28 -7.48 -14.13 4.71
CA ARG A 28 -6.71 -15.39 4.66
C ARG A 28 -5.21 -15.16 4.80
N VAL A 29 -4.69 -14.09 4.20
CA VAL A 29 -3.27 -13.72 4.31
C VAL A 29 -2.92 -13.34 5.76
N LEU A 30 -3.74 -12.52 6.41
CA LEU A 30 -3.51 -12.10 7.79
C LEU A 30 -3.64 -13.27 8.77
N ASP A 31 -4.65 -14.13 8.61
CA ASP A 31 -4.81 -15.34 9.43
C ASP A 31 -3.61 -16.29 9.31
N TYR A 32 -3.00 -16.38 8.13
CA TYR A 32 -1.76 -17.12 7.93
C TYR A 32 -0.57 -16.44 8.61
N LEU A 33 -0.37 -15.14 8.40
CA LEU A 33 0.78 -14.40 8.94
C LEU A 33 0.76 -14.30 10.47
N ASN A 34 -0.42 -14.25 11.10
CA ASN A 34 -0.60 -14.19 12.55
C ASN A 34 -0.07 -15.42 13.32
N GLN A 35 0.33 -16.47 12.60
CA GLN A 35 0.92 -17.68 13.19
C GLN A 35 2.44 -17.58 13.39
N PHE A 36 3.08 -16.54 12.86
CA PHE A 36 4.54 -16.40 12.83
C PHE A 36 5.00 -15.14 13.56
N ASP A 37 6.22 -15.19 14.09
CA ASP A 37 6.89 -14.00 14.59
C ASP A 37 7.41 -13.13 13.43
N LEU A 38 7.28 -11.81 13.56
CA LEU A 38 7.59 -10.86 12.49
C LEU A 38 9.10 -10.81 12.18
N GLU A 39 9.97 -11.00 13.18
CA GLU A 39 11.41 -11.02 12.98
C GLU A 39 11.86 -12.31 12.26
N GLY A 40 11.11 -13.40 12.46
CA GLY A 40 11.39 -14.74 11.95
C GLY A 40 10.81 -15.08 10.57
N LEU A 41 10.17 -14.13 9.87
CA LEU A 41 9.49 -14.44 8.61
C LEU A 41 10.46 -14.93 7.50
N THR A 42 10.08 -16.01 6.83
CA THR A 42 10.75 -16.48 5.59
C THR A 42 10.57 -15.45 4.46
N PRO A 43 11.36 -15.54 3.37
CA PRO A 43 11.20 -14.65 2.22
C PRO A 43 9.77 -14.65 1.63
N GLU A 44 9.12 -15.80 1.57
CA GLU A 44 7.75 -15.95 1.04
C GLU A 44 6.72 -15.29 1.97
N GLN A 45 6.88 -15.47 3.28
CA GLN A 45 6.04 -14.83 4.27
C GLN A 45 6.22 -13.31 4.27
N LYS A 46 7.46 -12.82 4.14
CA LYS A 46 7.76 -11.40 3.97
C LYS A 46 7.10 -10.82 2.72
N ASN A 47 7.05 -11.58 1.62
CA ASN A 47 6.33 -11.14 0.43
C ASN A 47 4.83 -10.97 0.70
N LEU A 48 4.17 -11.93 1.35
CA LEU A 48 2.76 -11.78 1.73
C LEU A 48 2.54 -10.59 2.67
N PHE A 49 3.44 -10.39 3.63
CA PHE A 49 3.39 -9.25 4.53
C PHE A 49 3.55 -7.91 3.79
N HIS A 50 4.49 -7.80 2.85
CA HIS A 50 4.65 -6.60 2.03
C HIS A 50 3.46 -6.35 1.10
N LEU A 51 2.80 -7.41 0.61
CA LEU A 51 1.57 -7.29 -0.17
C LEU A 51 0.42 -6.75 0.69
N SER A 52 0.25 -7.21 1.94
CA SER A 52 -0.76 -6.66 2.85
C SER A 52 -0.47 -5.21 3.22
N LEU A 53 0.79 -4.84 3.44
CA LEU A 53 1.18 -3.45 3.67
C LEU A 53 0.93 -2.56 2.44
N SER A 54 1.19 -3.09 1.25
CA SER A 54 0.94 -2.36 0.01
C SER A 54 -0.56 -2.12 -0.19
N LEU A 55 -1.41 -3.09 0.15
CA LEU A 55 -2.86 -2.90 0.13
C LEU A 55 -3.30 -1.79 1.10
N ALA A 56 -2.79 -1.77 2.33
CA ALA A 56 -3.08 -0.71 3.29
C ALA A 56 -2.65 0.68 2.79
N GLU A 57 -1.53 0.78 2.06
CA GLU A 57 -1.03 2.05 1.51
C GLU A 57 -1.89 2.58 0.34
N ILE A 58 -2.54 1.69 -0.42
CA ILE A 58 -3.30 2.07 -1.61
C ILE A 58 -4.83 2.11 -1.41
N ALA A 59 -5.35 1.63 -0.26
CA ALA A 59 -6.79 1.51 -0.03
C ALA A 59 -7.55 2.82 -0.26
N ASP A 60 -7.05 3.93 0.30
CA ASP A 60 -7.66 5.26 0.13
C ASP A 60 -7.74 5.72 -1.33
N ALA A 61 -6.77 5.31 -2.16
CA ALA A 61 -6.76 5.65 -3.59
C ALA A 61 -7.99 5.08 -4.31
N VAL A 62 -8.47 3.91 -3.89
CA VAL A 62 -9.63 3.24 -4.48
C VAL A 62 -10.93 3.60 -3.75
N GLU A 63 -10.91 3.56 -2.42
CA GLU A 63 -12.11 3.68 -1.59
C GLU A 63 -12.58 5.13 -1.43
N ALA A 64 -11.64 6.07 -1.27
CA ALA A 64 -11.94 7.47 -0.98
C ALA A 64 -11.81 8.37 -2.21
N PHE A 65 -10.71 8.26 -2.95
CA PHE A 65 -10.34 9.25 -3.97
C PHE A 65 -10.72 8.85 -5.39
N ARG A 66 -10.69 7.55 -5.68
CA ARG A 66 -10.80 7.02 -7.05
C ARG A 66 -9.76 7.61 -8.00
N GLU A 67 -8.58 7.90 -7.46
CA GLU A 67 -7.44 8.51 -8.14
C GLU A 67 -6.14 8.03 -7.48
N SER A 68 -5.04 7.94 -8.25
CA SER A 68 -3.76 7.41 -7.77
C SER A 68 -3.07 8.30 -6.73
N ALA A 69 -3.42 9.59 -6.67
CA ALA A 69 -2.90 10.56 -5.72
C ALA A 69 -4.02 11.14 -4.85
N VAL A 70 -3.66 11.75 -3.72
CA VAL A 70 -4.63 12.44 -2.86
C VAL A 70 -5.02 13.76 -3.54
N PRO A 71 -6.31 13.98 -3.87
CA PRO A 71 -6.73 15.21 -4.52
C PRO A 71 -6.43 16.43 -3.64
N TYR A 72 -5.94 17.50 -4.25
CA TYR A 72 -5.63 18.78 -3.59
C TYR A 72 -4.53 18.72 -2.51
N ALA A 73 -3.77 17.63 -2.42
CA ALA A 73 -2.66 17.54 -1.47
C ALA A 73 -1.51 18.50 -1.81
N PHE A 74 -0.91 19.09 -0.78
CA PHE A 74 0.35 19.83 -0.93
C PHE A 74 1.49 18.84 -1.17
N SER A 75 2.34 19.13 -2.16
CA SER A 75 3.55 18.34 -2.37
C SER A 75 4.43 18.37 -1.12
N PRO A 76 4.89 17.22 -0.60
CA PRO A 76 5.81 17.15 0.53
C PRO A 76 7.08 17.99 0.34
N GLU A 77 7.52 18.15 -0.91
CA GLU A 77 8.70 18.95 -1.28
C GLU A 77 8.52 20.45 -0.99
N LYS A 78 7.29 20.90 -0.77
CA LYS A 78 6.98 22.29 -0.40
C LYS A 78 7.13 22.54 1.10
N PHE A 79 7.21 21.50 1.93
CA PHE A 79 7.41 21.64 3.37
C PHE A 79 8.90 21.78 3.66
N ARG A 80 9.29 22.92 4.23
CA ARG A 80 10.66 23.15 4.71
C ARG A 80 10.67 22.97 6.23
N PRO A 81 11.62 22.20 6.78
CA PRO A 81 11.82 22.16 8.23
C PRO A 81 12.04 23.58 8.75
N VAL A 82 11.40 23.92 9.86
CA VAL A 82 11.70 25.14 10.60
C VAL A 82 12.68 24.71 11.70
N GLU A 83 13.88 25.28 11.70
CA GLU A 83 14.86 25.13 12.79
C GLU A 83 14.41 25.86 14.06
#